data_AF-A0A812LIA2-F1
#
_entry.id   AF-A0A812LIA2-F1
#
_cell.length_a   1.000
_cell.length_b   1.000
_cell.length_c   1.000
_cell.angle_alpha   90.00
_cell.angle_beta   90.00
_cell.angle_gamma   90.00
#
_symmetry.space_group_name_H-M   'P 1'
#
loop_
_entity.id
_entity.type
_entity.pdbx_description
1 polymer ?
#
loop_
_entity_poly.entity_id
_entity_poly.type
_entity_poly.pdbx_seq_one_letter_code
_entity_poly.pdbx_strand_id
1 'polypeptide(L)'
;MPQKDSVIWASCCDFETAQALKREVCIASPDCMAKSCEYINREVHDAVDQAGRILIKMIEILGMTRLEPLWNLKLFIESVPLPFATIVCDKFLWWFNGILPKPLPAKLQALTQEFDHHMLMEFAEYTPGELEGLMSRLRKFQDSKPEGAVKFHVCADAHERSRATLFRFAVAPAFRTYCIGLGQQGLSIDYALPKNFTQYPELPAQYPVSRRLVYSHFGCNVYHEDYVFDNGIDAIEKVGGKLPAEHGHGTEYAAPADMQQRWRRSDPTNTMTSVIIKESWGAKLSCFRTVLPHASWTMRLVTRSEAHPTRRQGTMDAFVGYSRFAFAEARTSMRQSDVAKESQQPYSQLVAEDRMITIQESQIRYAGAAIIALVGVYKYVGMVAAGSFDYAAIAANAAVAWGVFESGRQSI
;
A
#
# COMPACT_ATOMS: atom_id res chain seq x y z
N MET A 1 -14.41 -31.30 9.32
CA MET A 1 -13.14 -30.55 9.23
C MET A 1 -12.27 -31.25 8.19
N PRO A 2 -11.39 -30.53 7.47
CA PRO A 2 -10.52 -31.17 6.48
C PRO A 2 -9.60 -32.19 7.15
N GLN A 3 -9.34 -33.30 6.46
CA GLN A 3 -8.53 -34.42 6.97
C GLN A 3 -7.03 -34.12 6.84
N LYS A 4 -6.65 -33.40 5.79
CA LYS A 4 -5.29 -32.91 5.53
C LYS A 4 -5.35 -31.53 4.90
N ASP A 5 -4.29 -30.76 5.08
CA ASP A 5 -4.08 -29.50 4.39
C ASP A 5 -2.67 -29.41 3.81
N SER A 6 -2.52 -28.60 2.78
CA SER A 6 -1.24 -28.33 2.15
C SER A 6 -1.19 -26.91 1.61
N VAL A 7 -0.04 -26.26 1.78
CA VAL A 7 0.25 -24.98 1.13
C VAL A 7 1.36 -25.20 0.15
N ILE A 8 1.14 -24.77 -1.08
CA ILE A 8 2.06 -24.96 -2.20
C ILE A 8 2.37 -23.59 -2.78
N TRP A 9 3.65 -23.29 -2.87
CA TRP A 9 4.14 -22.13 -3.59
C TRP A 9 4.57 -22.56 -4.99
N ALA A 10 3.88 -22.08 -6.02
CA ALA A 10 4.27 -22.29 -7.41
C ALA A 10 4.80 -20.99 -8.01
N SER A 11 5.75 -21.10 -8.93
CA SER A 11 6.40 -19.97 -9.61
C SER A 11 6.45 -20.28 -11.10
N CYS A 12 6.05 -19.30 -11.91
CA CYS A 12 5.85 -19.42 -13.34
C CYS A 12 6.72 -18.40 -14.09
N CYS A 13 7.18 -18.76 -15.29
CA CYS A 13 8.00 -17.89 -16.14
C CYS A 13 7.26 -16.64 -16.63
N ASP A 14 5.95 -16.72 -16.79
CA ASP A 14 5.11 -15.62 -17.26
C ASP A 14 3.69 -15.72 -16.67
N PHE A 15 2.92 -14.64 -16.85
CA PHE A 15 1.55 -14.55 -16.37
C PHE A 15 0.61 -15.53 -17.08
N GLU A 16 0.85 -15.83 -18.36
CA GLU A 16 0.03 -16.77 -19.13
C GLU A 16 0.12 -18.19 -18.54
N THR A 17 1.32 -18.60 -18.17
CA THR A 17 1.60 -19.87 -17.50
C THR A 17 0.95 -19.92 -16.12
N ALA A 18 0.97 -18.82 -15.36
CA ALA A 18 0.24 -18.73 -14.09
C ALA A 18 -1.28 -18.88 -14.31
N GLN A 19 -1.85 -18.21 -15.31
CA GLN A 19 -3.26 -18.31 -15.67
C GLN A 19 -3.64 -19.74 -16.07
N ALA A 20 -2.78 -20.43 -16.83
CA ALA A 20 -2.93 -21.83 -17.18
C ALA A 20 -2.88 -22.73 -15.94
N LEU A 21 -1.91 -22.51 -15.04
CA LEU A 21 -1.78 -23.25 -13.79
C LEU A 21 -3.04 -23.15 -12.93
N LYS A 22 -3.58 -21.93 -12.79
CA LYS A 22 -4.86 -21.71 -12.13
C LYS A 22 -5.96 -22.57 -12.76
N ARG A 23 -6.16 -22.44 -14.07
CA ARG A 23 -7.28 -23.07 -14.80
C ARG A 23 -7.19 -24.59 -14.79
N GLU A 24 -6.01 -25.13 -15.04
CA GLU A 24 -5.79 -26.56 -15.25
C GLU A 24 -5.53 -27.34 -13.95
N VAL A 25 -5.11 -26.66 -12.88
CA VAL A 25 -4.80 -27.30 -11.59
C VAL A 25 -5.75 -26.83 -10.48
N CYS A 26 -5.80 -25.52 -10.20
CA CYS A 26 -6.50 -25.01 -9.02
C CYS A 26 -8.03 -25.07 -9.11
N ILE A 27 -8.60 -24.81 -10.30
CA ILE A 27 -10.05 -24.71 -10.51
C ILE A 27 -10.59 -25.71 -11.55
N ALA A 28 -9.77 -26.67 -11.99
CA ALA A 28 -10.11 -27.59 -13.07
C ALA A 28 -11.18 -28.63 -12.72
N SER A 29 -11.33 -28.97 -11.43
CA SER A 29 -12.25 -30.02 -10.99
C SER A 29 -13.17 -29.51 -9.87
N PRO A 30 -14.49 -29.71 -9.98
CA PRO A 30 -15.42 -29.40 -8.90
C PRO A 30 -15.19 -30.27 -7.65
N ASP A 31 -14.64 -31.48 -7.84
CA ASP A 31 -14.39 -32.44 -6.76
C ASP A 31 -13.09 -32.15 -5.99
N CYS A 32 -12.21 -31.33 -6.55
CA CYS A 32 -10.91 -31.01 -5.93
C CYS A 32 -10.43 -29.64 -6.39
N MET A 33 -10.90 -28.60 -5.70
CA MET A 33 -10.51 -27.20 -5.89
C MET A 33 -9.53 -26.74 -4.81
N ALA A 34 -8.75 -25.72 -5.15
CA ALA A 34 -7.99 -24.97 -4.14
C ALA A 34 -8.93 -24.29 -3.16
N LYS A 35 -8.62 -24.40 -1.86
CA LYS A 35 -9.28 -23.62 -0.81
C LYS A 35 -8.96 -22.13 -0.97
N SER A 36 -7.71 -21.82 -1.30
CA SER A 36 -7.29 -20.49 -1.74
C SER A 36 -6.27 -20.59 -2.87
N CYS A 37 -6.30 -19.62 -3.78
CA CYS A 37 -5.41 -19.55 -4.93
C CYS A 37 -5.07 -18.07 -5.11
N GLU A 38 -3.96 -17.68 -4.52
CA GLU A 38 -3.48 -16.30 -4.45
C GLU A 38 -2.34 -16.10 -5.44
N TYR A 39 -2.26 -14.92 -6.05
CA TYR A 39 -1.20 -14.55 -6.98
C TYR A 39 -0.46 -13.30 -6.48
N ILE A 40 0.85 -13.26 -6.74
CA ILE A 40 1.70 -12.09 -6.53
C ILE A 40 2.75 -11.99 -7.65
N ASN A 41 3.13 -10.78 -8.04
CA ASN A 41 4.27 -10.53 -8.93
C ASN A 41 5.56 -10.16 -8.14
N ARG A 42 6.69 -10.08 -8.83
CA ARG A 42 7.99 -9.69 -8.23
C ARG A 42 7.97 -8.32 -7.57
N GLU A 43 7.29 -7.34 -8.14
CA GLU A 43 7.19 -5.99 -7.56
C GLU A 43 6.49 -6.01 -6.20
N VAL A 44 5.43 -6.82 -6.05
CA VAL A 44 4.81 -7.08 -4.74
C VAL A 44 5.80 -7.70 -3.79
N HIS A 45 6.59 -8.67 -4.25
CA HIS A 45 7.59 -9.30 -3.40
C HIS A 45 8.61 -8.28 -2.87
N ASP A 46 9.16 -7.44 -3.74
CA ASP A 46 10.19 -6.47 -3.38
C ASP A 46 9.66 -5.41 -2.42
N ALA A 47 8.42 -4.96 -2.62
CA ALA A 47 7.77 -4.03 -1.71
C ALA A 47 7.53 -4.64 -0.32
N VAL A 48 7.05 -5.88 -0.24
CA VAL A 48 6.83 -6.56 1.04
C VAL A 48 8.15 -6.89 1.74
N ASP A 49 9.19 -7.26 1.00
CA ASP A 49 10.52 -7.50 1.57
C ASP A 49 11.10 -6.23 2.20
N GLN A 50 10.89 -5.06 1.58
CA GLN A 50 11.42 -3.79 2.11
C GLN A 50 10.53 -3.19 3.21
N ALA A 51 9.21 -3.37 3.14
CA ALA A 51 8.27 -2.59 3.94
C ALA A 51 7.32 -3.42 4.84
N GLY A 52 7.32 -4.76 4.73
CA GLY A 52 6.36 -5.64 5.41
C GLY A 52 6.92 -6.50 6.55
N ARG A 53 8.24 -6.54 6.76
CA ARG A 53 8.91 -7.46 7.71
C ARG A 53 8.43 -7.33 9.15
N ILE A 54 8.27 -6.11 9.65
CA ILE A 54 7.78 -5.82 11.01
C ILE A 54 6.35 -6.32 11.16
N LEU A 55 5.47 -5.98 10.22
CA LEU A 55 4.07 -6.40 10.26
C LEU A 55 3.94 -7.93 10.29
N ILE A 56 4.66 -8.61 9.40
CA ILE A 56 4.66 -10.08 9.34
C ILE A 56 5.15 -10.66 10.66
N LYS A 57 6.22 -10.10 11.24
CA LYS A 57 6.76 -10.59 12.51
C LYS A 57 5.80 -10.33 13.68
N MET A 58 5.13 -9.19 13.69
CA MET A 58 4.14 -8.85 14.71
C MET A 58 2.94 -9.80 14.64
N ILE A 59 2.42 -10.10 13.44
CA ILE A 59 1.32 -11.07 13.30
C ILE A 59 1.78 -12.46 13.73
N GLU A 60 3.00 -12.86 13.39
CA GLU A 60 3.55 -14.16 13.79
C GLU A 60 3.62 -14.32 15.31
N ILE A 61 4.05 -13.29 16.05
CA ILE A 61 4.22 -13.36 17.52
C ILE A 61 2.89 -13.14 18.26
N LEU A 62 2.12 -12.12 17.84
CA LEU A 62 0.95 -11.65 18.59
C LEU A 62 -0.35 -12.29 18.10
N GLY A 63 -0.36 -12.79 16.87
CA GLY A 63 -1.58 -13.17 16.14
C GLY A 63 -2.33 -11.95 15.60
N MET A 64 -3.21 -12.18 14.62
CA MET A 64 -3.99 -11.09 14.01
C MET A 64 -4.93 -10.38 15.00
N THR A 65 -5.51 -11.11 15.96
CA THR A 65 -6.48 -10.56 16.92
C THR A 65 -5.90 -9.52 17.87
N ARG A 66 -4.58 -9.53 18.09
CA ARG A 66 -3.90 -8.60 19.00
C ARG A 66 -3.25 -7.41 18.30
N LEU A 67 -3.46 -7.26 16.99
CA LEU A 67 -2.98 -6.10 16.24
C LEU A 67 -3.86 -4.87 16.42
N GLU A 68 -5.14 -5.04 16.75
CA GLU A 68 -6.11 -3.93 16.82
C GLU A 68 -5.65 -2.78 17.73
N PRO A 69 -5.12 -3.00 18.95
CA PRO A 69 -4.63 -1.91 19.79
C PRO A 69 -3.46 -1.14 19.17
N LEU A 70 -2.59 -1.83 18.42
CA LEU A 70 -1.43 -1.24 17.76
C LEU A 70 -1.87 -0.41 16.55
N TRP A 71 -2.88 -0.90 15.81
CA TRP A 71 -3.51 -0.16 14.74
C TRP A 71 -4.19 1.11 15.27
N ASN A 72 -4.92 1.01 16.38
CA ASN A 72 -5.55 2.16 17.03
C ASN A 72 -4.52 3.19 17.51
N LEU A 73 -3.39 2.74 18.06
CA LEU A 73 -2.29 3.64 18.42
C LEU A 73 -1.70 4.33 17.18
N LYS A 74 -1.48 3.60 16.09
CA LYS A 74 -1.03 4.20 14.81
C LYS A 74 -2.01 5.26 14.32
N LEU A 75 -3.31 4.94 14.26
CA LEU A 75 -4.35 5.89 13.84
C LEU A 75 -4.42 7.10 14.76
N PHE A 76 -4.28 6.90 16.07
CA PHE A 76 -4.23 7.99 17.04
C PHE A 76 -3.06 8.94 16.75
N ILE A 77 -1.85 8.40 16.54
CA ILE A 77 -0.67 9.21 16.18
C ILE A 77 -0.92 9.95 14.88
N GLU A 78 -1.46 9.29 13.85
CA GLU A 78 -1.75 9.88 12.54
C GLU A 78 -2.86 10.95 12.59
N SER A 79 -3.74 10.91 13.59
CA SER A 79 -4.82 11.88 13.79
C SER A 79 -4.38 13.19 14.43
N VAL A 80 -3.18 13.22 15.02
CA VAL A 80 -2.64 14.43 15.65
C VAL A 80 -2.54 15.53 14.58
N PRO A 81 -2.99 16.77 14.84
CA PRO A 81 -3.03 17.85 13.85
C PRO A 81 -1.65 18.46 13.57
N LEU A 82 -0.63 17.61 13.41
CA LEU A 82 0.72 17.95 12.98
C LEU A 82 0.90 17.48 11.53
N PRO A 83 1.53 18.29 10.67
CA PRO A 83 1.63 17.97 9.24
C PRO A 83 2.28 16.60 8.98
N PHE A 84 3.30 16.23 9.77
CA PHE A 84 4.04 14.98 9.62
C PHE A 84 3.41 13.76 10.33
N ALA A 85 2.38 13.98 11.16
CA ALA A 85 1.77 12.91 11.95
C ALA A 85 1.25 11.75 11.08
N THR A 86 0.70 12.09 9.90
CA THR A 86 0.11 11.13 8.96
C THR A 86 1.10 10.16 8.32
N ILE A 87 2.41 10.43 8.41
CA ILE A 87 3.47 9.63 7.77
C ILE A 87 4.53 9.11 8.75
N VAL A 88 4.54 9.59 10.00
CA VAL A 88 5.62 9.30 10.95
C VAL A 88 5.71 7.81 11.28
N CYS A 89 4.57 7.13 11.43
CA CYS A 89 4.53 5.71 11.73
C CYS A 89 5.09 4.88 10.56
N ASP A 90 4.74 5.19 9.33
CA ASP A 90 5.24 4.46 8.15
C ASP A 90 6.70 4.78 7.85
N LYS A 91 7.13 6.04 8.08
CA LYS A 91 8.56 6.36 8.06
C LYS A 91 9.30 5.54 9.10
N PHE A 92 8.79 5.42 10.33
CA PHE A 92 9.40 4.51 11.30
C PHE A 92 9.46 3.07 10.75
N LEU A 93 8.34 2.51 10.29
CA LEU A 93 8.32 1.15 9.75
C LEU A 93 9.31 0.95 8.59
N TRP A 94 9.36 1.86 7.62
CA TRP A 94 10.27 1.82 6.48
C TRP A 94 11.73 1.65 6.91
N TRP A 95 12.21 2.44 7.88
CA TRP A 95 13.61 2.41 8.31
C TRP A 95 13.95 1.16 9.14
N PHE A 96 13.02 0.69 9.97
CA PHE A 96 13.27 -0.44 10.88
C PHE A 96 12.96 -1.81 10.27
N ASN A 97 12.21 -1.87 9.16
CA ASN A 97 11.89 -3.13 8.49
C ASN A 97 13.15 -3.93 8.10
N GLY A 98 14.18 -3.25 7.58
CA GLY A 98 15.41 -3.88 7.13
C GLY A 98 16.23 -4.60 8.21
N ILE A 99 15.99 -4.31 9.50
CA ILE A 99 16.68 -4.95 10.63
C ILE A 99 16.18 -6.38 10.85
N LEU A 100 14.92 -6.65 10.52
CA LEU A 100 14.34 -7.98 10.65
C LEU A 100 14.78 -8.89 9.49
N PRO A 101 14.84 -10.21 9.71
CA PRO A 101 15.16 -11.16 8.64
C PRO A 101 14.11 -11.09 7.52
N LYS A 102 14.51 -11.58 6.34
CA LYS A 102 13.64 -11.66 5.17
C LYS A 102 12.30 -12.32 5.51
N PRO A 103 11.18 -11.82 4.95
CA PRO A 103 9.84 -12.26 5.31
C PRO A 103 9.53 -13.68 4.81
N LEU A 104 10.17 -14.12 3.72
CA LEU A 104 10.01 -15.47 3.19
C LEU A 104 11.12 -16.44 3.65
N PRO A 105 10.80 -17.73 3.84
CA PRO A 105 11.80 -18.79 4.00
C PRO A 105 12.73 -18.85 2.78
N ALA A 106 13.97 -19.32 2.98
CA ALA A 106 15.02 -19.30 1.96
C ALA A 106 14.62 -19.97 0.63
N LYS A 107 13.85 -21.08 0.68
CA LYS A 107 13.37 -21.77 -0.53
C LYS A 107 12.39 -20.93 -1.34
N LEU A 108 11.43 -20.30 -0.66
CA LEU A 108 10.46 -19.42 -1.32
C LEU A 108 11.14 -18.15 -1.83
N GLN A 109 12.08 -17.62 -1.05
CA GLN A 109 12.90 -16.48 -1.44
C GLN A 109 13.75 -16.74 -2.70
N ALA A 110 14.27 -17.96 -2.87
CA ALA A 110 15.02 -18.32 -4.07
C ALA A 110 14.10 -18.36 -5.29
N LEU A 111 12.87 -18.88 -5.14
CA LEU A 111 11.87 -18.87 -6.21
C LEU A 111 11.47 -17.46 -6.63
N THR A 112 11.35 -16.52 -5.68
CA THR A 112 11.04 -15.10 -6.00
C THR A 112 12.16 -14.35 -6.68
N GLN A 113 13.40 -14.79 -6.49
CA GLN A 113 14.55 -14.26 -7.22
C GLN A 113 14.65 -14.82 -8.64
N GLU A 114 14.16 -16.05 -8.86
CA GLU A 114 14.22 -16.72 -10.16
C GLU A 114 13.06 -16.33 -11.08
N PHE A 115 11.84 -16.24 -10.55
CA PHE A 115 10.61 -16.01 -11.33
C PHE A 115 9.96 -14.67 -11.00
N ASP A 116 9.14 -14.16 -11.92
CA ASP A 116 8.39 -12.92 -11.73
C ASP A 116 6.95 -13.14 -11.25
N HIS A 117 6.42 -14.36 -11.41
CA HIS A 117 5.02 -14.70 -11.17
C HIS A 117 4.92 -15.85 -10.16
N HIS A 118 4.23 -15.62 -9.05
CA HIS A 118 4.08 -16.63 -8.01
C HIS A 118 2.62 -16.84 -7.63
N MET A 119 2.31 -18.08 -7.30
CA MET A 119 1.02 -18.52 -6.82
C MET A 119 1.18 -19.18 -5.45
N LEU A 120 0.44 -18.68 -4.48
CA LEU A 120 0.28 -19.30 -3.17
C LEU A 120 -1.06 -20.04 -3.16
N MET A 121 -1.00 -21.36 -3.13
CA MET A 121 -2.17 -22.22 -3.20
C MET A 121 -2.35 -22.96 -1.88
N GLU A 122 -3.53 -22.88 -1.30
CA GLU A 122 -3.92 -23.67 -0.14
C GLU A 122 -4.92 -24.73 -0.56
N PHE A 123 -4.69 -25.96 -0.12
CA PHE A 123 -5.54 -27.11 -0.38
C PHE A 123 -5.97 -27.73 0.94
N ALA A 124 -7.23 -28.15 0.99
CA ALA A 124 -7.82 -28.84 2.11
C ALA A 124 -8.52 -30.08 1.57
N GLU A 125 -8.13 -31.26 2.07
CA GLU A 125 -8.68 -32.55 1.69
C GLU A 125 -9.94 -32.82 2.50
N TYR A 126 -11.09 -32.86 1.82
CA TYR A 126 -12.39 -33.21 2.41
C TYR A 126 -12.74 -34.67 2.11
N THR A 127 -12.35 -35.16 0.94
CA THR A 127 -12.49 -36.56 0.51
C THR A 127 -11.11 -37.20 0.34
N PRO A 128 -10.90 -38.43 0.85
CA PRO A 128 -9.63 -39.14 0.69
C PRO A 128 -9.15 -39.20 -0.76
N GLY A 129 -7.89 -38.79 -1.00
CA GLY A 129 -7.23 -38.84 -2.31
C GLY A 129 -7.29 -37.53 -3.11
N GLU A 130 -8.06 -36.51 -2.68
CA GLU A 130 -8.13 -35.22 -3.38
C GLU A 130 -6.75 -34.56 -3.49
N LEU A 131 -5.97 -34.53 -2.40
CA LEU A 131 -4.64 -33.91 -2.38
C LEU A 131 -3.66 -34.65 -3.30
N GLU A 132 -3.72 -35.99 -3.36
CA GLU A 132 -2.89 -36.79 -4.25
C GLU A 132 -3.24 -36.56 -5.72
N GLY A 133 -4.54 -36.49 -6.03
CA GLY A 133 -5.04 -36.15 -7.35
C GLY A 133 -4.61 -34.75 -7.78
N LEU A 134 -4.60 -33.79 -6.86
CA LEU A 134 -4.08 -32.44 -7.11
C LEU A 134 -2.58 -32.45 -7.40
N MET A 135 -1.78 -33.09 -6.55
CA MET A 135 -0.32 -33.17 -6.75
C MET A 135 0.03 -33.86 -8.06
N SER A 136 -0.74 -34.88 -8.46
CA SER A 136 -0.61 -35.53 -9.77
C SER A 136 -0.90 -34.56 -10.92
N ARG A 137 -1.97 -33.76 -10.83
CA ARG A 137 -2.28 -32.71 -11.82
C ARG A 137 -1.20 -31.65 -11.89
N LEU A 138 -0.70 -31.18 -10.74
CA LEU A 138 0.35 -30.16 -10.67
C LEU A 138 1.65 -30.66 -11.32
N ARG A 139 2.06 -31.90 -11.07
CA ARG A 139 3.23 -32.51 -11.70
C ARG A 139 3.04 -32.69 -13.21
N LYS A 140 1.89 -33.23 -13.63
CA LYS A 140 1.56 -33.35 -15.07
C LYS A 140 1.55 -31.99 -15.78
N PHE A 141 1.08 -30.95 -15.10
CA PHE A 141 1.11 -29.59 -15.62
C PHE A 141 2.55 -29.07 -15.73
N GLN A 142 3.39 -29.29 -14.71
CA GLN A 142 4.81 -28.94 -14.79
C GLN A 142 5.51 -29.66 -15.95
N ASP A 143 5.28 -30.98 -16.10
CA ASP A 143 5.87 -31.82 -17.14
C ASP A 143 5.38 -31.46 -18.56
N SER A 144 4.20 -30.84 -18.68
CA SER A 144 3.67 -30.40 -19.98
C SER A 144 4.23 -29.06 -20.45
N LYS A 145 4.97 -28.35 -19.59
CA LYS A 145 5.61 -27.06 -19.90
C LYS A 145 7.10 -27.26 -20.20
N PRO A 146 7.74 -26.31 -20.91
CA PRO A 146 9.19 -26.32 -21.08
C PRO A 146 9.93 -26.42 -19.75
N GLU A 147 11.10 -27.06 -19.76
CA GLU A 147 11.93 -27.18 -18.56
C GLU A 147 12.21 -25.79 -17.95
N GLY A 148 11.97 -25.66 -16.65
CA GLY A 148 12.14 -24.40 -15.93
C GLY A 148 10.99 -23.40 -16.09
N ALA A 149 9.95 -23.67 -16.88
CA ALA A 149 8.80 -22.76 -17.01
C ALA A 149 7.95 -22.69 -15.73
N VAL A 150 7.92 -23.78 -14.96
CA VAL A 150 7.18 -23.86 -13.69
C VAL A 150 8.04 -24.57 -12.66
N LYS A 151 8.15 -24.00 -11.47
CA LYS A 151 8.69 -24.67 -10.28
C LYS A 151 7.72 -24.53 -9.13
N PHE A 152 7.61 -25.55 -8.30
CA PHE A 152 6.80 -25.48 -7.10
C PHE A 152 7.52 -26.07 -5.89
N HIS A 153 7.16 -25.56 -4.71
CA HIS A 153 7.61 -26.03 -3.42
C HIS A 153 6.39 -26.28 -2.53
N VAL A 154 6.31 -27.48 -1.97
CA VAL A 154 5.30 -27.80 -0.95
C VAL A 154 5.89 -27.38 0.39
N CYS A 155 5.22 -26.45 1.08
CA CYS A 155 5.69 -25.96 2.37
C CYS A 155 5.78 -27.14 3.37
N ALA A 156 6.97 -27.34 3.95
CA ALA A 156 7.28 -28.56 4.69
C ALA A 156 6.67 -28.60 6.09
N ASP A 157 6.53 -27.42 6.72
CA ASP A 157 6.13 -27.30 8.12
C ASP A 157 5.16 -26.12 8.35
N ALA A 158 4.63 -26.01 9.56
CA ALA A 158 3.69 -24.94 9.92
C ALA A 158 4.29 -23.54 9.84
N HIS A 159 5.60 -23.38 10.03
CA HIS A 159 6.27 -22.10 9.97
C HIS A 159 6.41 -21.62 8.51
N GLU A 160 6.87 -22.47 7.58
CA GLU A 160 6.89 -22.13 6.14
C GLU A 160 5.50 -21.76 5.64
N ARG A 161 4.47 -22.54 6.02
CA ARG A 161 3.06 -22.29 5.68
C ARG A 161 2.60 -20.93 6.19
N SER A 162 2.80 -20.65 7.48
CA SER A 162 2.44 -19.38 8.10
C SER A 162 3.12 -18.20 7.42
N ARG A 163 4.44 -18.29 7.18
CA ARG A 163 5.22 -17.20 6.57
C ARG A 163 4.78 -16.90 5.14
N ALA A 164 4.52 -17.92 4.33
CA ALA A 164 4.02 -17.74 2.96
C ALA A 164 2.65 -17.03 2.95
N THR A 165 1.74 -17.47 3.82
CA THR A 165 0.40 -16.88 3.97
C THR A 165 0.47 -15.44 4.47
N LEU A 166 1.25 -15.17 5.52
CA LEU A 166 1.41 -13.82 6.07
C LEU A 166 2.06 -12.87 5.07
N PHE A 167 2.97 -13.35 4.22
CA PHE A 167 3.57 -12.56 3.16
C PHE A 167 2.51 -12.00 2.20
N ARG A 168 1.57 -12.85 1.76
CA ARG A 168 0.46 -12.45 0.87
C ARG A 168 -0.51 -11.48 1.54
N PHE A 169 -0.75 -11.61 2.84
CA PHE A 169 -1.66 -10.71 3.56
C PHE A 169 -1.03 -9.37 3.97
N ALA A 170 0.30 -9.29 4.04
CA ALA A 170 1.01 -8.06 4.40
C ALA A 170 1.13 -7.06 3.24
N VAL A 171 0.72 -7.43 2.01
CA VAL A 171 0.94 -6.65 0.79
C VAL A 171 0.38 -5.22 0.89
N ALA A 172 -0.91 -5.05 1.17
CA ALA A 172 -1.52 -3.72 1.15
C ALA A 172 -0.94 -2.76 2.22
N PRO A 173 -0.75 -3.17 3.50
CA PRO A 173 -0.06 -2.31 4.47
C PRO A 173 1.41 -2.03 4.11
N ALA A 174 2.11 -3.02 3.54
CA ALA A 174 3.50 -2.85 3.11
C ALA A 174 3.58 -1.86 1.93
N PHE A 175 2.64 -1.88 0.99
CA PHE A 175 2.60 -0.94 -0.14
C PHE A 175 2.51 0.52 0.32
N ARG A 176 1.65 0.83 1.29
CA ARG A 176 1.57 2.18 1.87
C ARG A 176 2.91 2.59 2.50
N THR A 177 3.50 1.70 3.29
CA THR A 177 4.80 1.94 3.93
C THR A 177 5.91 2.13 2.90
N TYR A 178 5.87 1.35 1.81
CA TYR A 178 6.81 1.41 0.69
C TYR A 178 6.74 2.76 -0.04
N CYS A 179 5.55 3.20 -0.43
CA CYS A 179 5.34 4.51 -1.08
C CYS A 179 5.82 5.66 -0.19
N ILE A 180 5.45 5.66 1.10
CA ILE A 180 5.91 6.67 2.06
C ILE A 180 7.41 6.61 2.24
N GLY A 181 8.00 5.42 2.31
CA GLY A 181 9.44 5.18 2.36
C GLY A 181 10.19 5.88 1.23
N LEU A 182 9.77 5.61 -0.01
CA LEU A 182 10.30 6.20 -1.24
C LEU A 182 9.95 7.68 -1.41
N GLY A 183 8.97 8.19 -0.65
CA GLY A 183 8.46 9.55 -0.84
C GLY A 183 7.64 9.71 -2.12
N GLN A 184 7.05 8.63 -2.63
CA GLN A 184 6.28 8.56 -3.87
C GLN A 184 4.78 8.34 -3.62
N GLN A 185 3.94 8.68 -4.59
CA GLN A 185 2.49 8.50 -4.46
C GLN A 185 2.08 7.07 -4.81
N GLY A 186 1.15 6.52 -4.05
CA GLY A 186 0.54 5.22 -4.32
C GLY A 186 -0.91 5.37 -4.74
N LEU A 187 -1.36 4.52 -5.67
CA LEU A 187 -2.76 4.31 -6.00
C LEU A 187 -3.05 2.81 -6.01
N SER A 188 -4.04 2.40 -5.23
CA SER A 188 -4.53 1.02 -5.21
C SER A 188 -5.85 0.91 -5.98
N ILE A 189 -5.96 -0.07 -6.88
CA ILE A 189 -7.16 -0.34 -7.66
C ILE A 189 -7.61 -1.78 -7.41
N ASP A 190 -8.90 -1.96 -7.15
CA ASP A 190 -9.54 -3.26 -6.92
C ASP A 190 -10.57 -3.55 -8.02
N TYR A 191 -10.35 -4.58 -8.84
CA TYR A 191 -11.21 -4.91 -9.97
C TYR A 191 -11.30 -6.41 -10.24
N ALA A 192 -12.41 -6.81 -10.86
CA ALA A 192 -12.64 -8.19 -11.28
C ALA A 192 -12.49 -8.32 -12.79
N LEU A 193 -11.70 -9.29 -13.25
CA LEU A 193 -11.58 -9.60 -14.67
C LEU A 193 -12.57 -10.68 -15.10
N PRO A 194 -13.06 -10.63 -16.36
CA PRO A 194 -13.79 -11.74 -16.95
C PRO A 194 -12.99 -13.05 -16.87
N LYS A 195 -13.68 -14.19 -16.68
CA LYS A 195 -13.03 -15.51 -16.49
C LYS A 195 -12.11 -15.92 -17.66
N ASN A 196 -12.41 -15.46 -18.87
CA ASN A 196 -11.65 -15.75 -20.09
C ASN A 196 -10.47 -14.80 -20.32
N PHE A 197 -10.33 -13.72 -19.55
CA PHE A 197 -9.26 -12.75 -19.72
C PHE A 197 -7.91 -13.35 -19.31
N THR A 198 -6.86 -13.13 -20.11
CA THR A 198 -5.54 -13.80 -19.97
C THR A 198 -4.39 -12.85 -19.69
N GLN A 199 -4.60 -11.54 -19.75
CA GLN A 199 -3.56 -10.52 -19.57
C GLN A 199 -4.04 -9.45 -18.59
N TYR A 200 -3.14 -8.64 -18.05
CA TYR A 200 -3.55 -7.46 -17.31
C TYR A 200 -3.91 -6.34 -18.29
N PRO A 201 -4.85 -5.43 -17.94
CA PRO A 201 -5.07 -4.23 -18.73
C PRO A 201 -3.77 -3.44 -18.90
N GLU A 202 -3.53 -2.92 -20.11
CA GLU A 202 -2.45 -1.97 -20.31
C GLU A 202 -2.82 -0.62 -19.69
N LEU A 203 -1.85 0.01 -19.04
CA LEU A 203 -2.01 1.36 -18.52
C LEU A 203 -1.87 2.37 -19.66
N PRO A 204 -2.74 3.39 -19.74
CA PRO A 204 -2.56 4.46 -20.71
C PRO A 204 -1.19 5.13 -20.53
N ALA A 205 -0.45 5.32 -21.63
CA ALA A 205 0.92 5.86 -21.63
C ALA A 205 1.07 7.25 -20.97
N GLN A 206 -0.04 7.98 -20.80
CA GLN A 206 -0.08 9.29 -20.14
C GLN A 206 0.18 9.24 -18.62
N TYR A 207 0.13 8.05 -18.01
CA TYR A 207 0.41 7.87 -16.59
C TYR A 207 1.77 7.18 -16.42
N PRO A 208 2.86 7.93 -16.17
CA PRO A 208 4.18 7.34 -15.98
C PRO A 208 4.23 6.62 -14.63
N VAL A 209 3.92 5.33 -14.66
CA VAL A 209 3.98 4.43 -13.50
C VAL A 209 5.43 4.01 -13.30
N SER A 210 5.97 4.29 -12.12
CA SER A 210 7.33 3.87 -11.74
C SER A 210 7.38 2.39 -11.35
N ARG A 211 6.36 1.90 -10.64
CA ARG A 211 6.22 0.49 -10.23
C ARG A 211 4.78 0.05 -10.29
N ARG A 212 4.56 -1.20 -10.70
CA ARG A 212 3.24 -1.84 -10.84
C ARG A 212 3.22 -3.14 -10.04
N LEU A 213 2.62 -3.09 -8.85
CA LEU A 213 2.48 -4.22 -7.95
C LEU A 213 1.15 -4.90 -8.25
N VAL A 214 1.19 -6.19 -8.58
CA VAL A 214 -0.01 -6.94 -8.93
C VAL A 214 -0.14 -8.15 -8.02
N TYR A 215 -1.25 -8.21 -7.30
CA TYR A 215 -1.62 -9.35 -6.47
C TYR A 215 -3.11 -9.63 -6.60
N SER A 216 -3.53 -10.86 -6.36
CA SER A 216 -4.88 -11.26 -6.73
C SER A 216 -5.38 -12.44 -5.92
N HIS A 217 -6.67 -12.41 -5.58
CA HIS A 217 -7.46 -13.61 -5.30
C HIS A 217 -7.71 -14.33 -6.64
N PHE A 218 -6.66 -15.01 -7.09
CA PHE A 218 -6.47 -15.42 -8.47
C PHE A 218 -7.53 -16.41 -8.95
N GLY A 219 -7.90 -17.36 -8.08
CA GLY A 219 -9.00 -18.31 -8.31
C GLY A 219 -10.34 -17.63 -8.62
N CYS A 220 -10.58 -16.45 -8.03
CA CYS A 220 -11.81 -15.67 -8.18
C CYS A 220 -11.75 -14.63 -9.31
N ASN A 221 -10.60 -14.46 -9.97
CA ASN A 221 -10.30 -13.35 -10.90
C ASN A 221 -10.51 -11.96 -10.30
N VAL A 222 -10.23 -11.78 -9.00
CA VAL A 222 -10.22 -10.48 -8.33
C VAL A 222 -8.77 -10.02 -8.21
N TYR A 223 -8.47 -8.84 -8.72
CA TYR A 223 -7.13 -8.30 -8.85
C TYR A 223 -7.01 -6.99 -8.10
N HIS A 224 -5.89 -6.86 -7.43
CA HIS A 224 -5.43 -5.64 -6.82
C HIS A 224 -4.19 -5.18 -7.56
N GLU A 225 -4.26 -3.95 -8.03
CA GLU A 225 -3.15 -3.29 -8.70
C GLU A 225 -2.77 -2.03 -7.96
N ASP A 226 -1.54 -2.04 -7.47
CA ASP A 226 -0.92 -1.01 -6.67
C ASP A 226 0.13 -0.30 -7.54
N TYR A 227 -0.14 0.94 -7.91
CA TYR A 227 0.70 1.76 -8.78
C TYR A 227 1.48 2.78 -7.98
N VAL A 228 2.79 2.86 -8.22
CA VAL A 228 3.66 3.90 -7.66
C VAL A 228 3.94 4.96 -8.71
N PHE A 229 3.73 6.22 -8.34
CA PHE A 229 3.91 7.38 -9.19
C PHE A 229 4.89 8.38 -8.56
N ASP A 230 5.53 9.17 -9.41
CA ASP A 230 6.19 10.39 -8.96
C ASP A 230 5.18 11.40 -8.41
N ASN A 231 5.66 12.28 -7.54
CA ASN A 231 4.81 13.28 -6.91
C ASN A 231 4.22 14.25 -7.93
N GLY A 232 2.93 14.55 -7.75
CA GLY A 232 2.22 15.58 -8.54
C GLY A 232 1.40 15.04 -9.70
N ILE A 233 1.32 13.72 -9.87
CA ILE A 233 0.48 13.07 -10.88
C ILE A 233 -0.95 12.93 -10.33
N ASP A 234 -1.92 13.56 -11.00
CA ASP A 234 -3.34 13.39 -10.69
C ASP A 234 -3.91 12.20 -11.47
N ALA A 235 -3.62 10.99 -11.00
CA ALA A 235 -4.14 9.75 -11.56
C ALA A 235 -5.58 9.52 -11.07
N ILE A 236 -6.54 10.26 -11.66
CA ILE A 236 -7.97 9.96 -11.53
C ILE A 236 -8.39 9.11 -12.73
N GLU A 237 -8.93 7.92 -12.43
CA GLU A 237 -9.24 6.89 -13.41
C GLU A 237 -10.38 7.30 -14.38
N LYS A 238 -10.15 7.08 -15.67
CA LYS A 238 -11.18 6.93 -16.73
C LYS A 238 -10.96 5.62 -17.48
N VAL A 239 -10.89 4.49 -16.77
CA VAL A 239 -10.74 3.18 -17.41
C VAL A 239 -12.00 2.34 -17.16
N GLY A 240 -12.50 1.67 -18.19
CA GLY A 240 -13.73 0.88 -18.14
C GLY A 240 -13.53 -0.47 -17.47
N GLY A 241 -14.35 -0.77 -16.46
CA GLY A 241 -14.36 -2.03 -15.70
C GLY A 241 -15.46 -2.01 -14.63
N LYS A 242 -15.72 -3.13 -13.95
CA LYS A 242 -16.54 -3.13 -12.73
C LYS A 242 -15.63 -2.87 -11.54
N LEU A 243 -15.81 -1.70 -10.92
CA LEU A 243 -15.10 -1.25 -9.74
C LEU A 243 -16.12 -0.98 -8.61
N PRO A 244 -15.76 -1.27 -7.35
CA PRO A 244 -14.71 -2.17 -6.89
C PRO A 244 -15.18 -3.64 -6.93
N ALA A 245 -14.26 -4.59 -6.82
CA ALA A 245 -14.59 -6.02 -6.86
C ALA A 245 -15.01 -6.57 -5.49
N GLU A 246 -14.25 -6.27 -4.44
CA GLU A 246 -14.46 -6.85 -3.10
C GLU A 246 -14.46 -5.83 -1.97
N HIS A 247 -13.73 -4.72 -2.11
CA HIS A 247 -13.61 -3.72 -1.03
C HIS A 247 -14.88 -2.90 -0.80
N GLY A 248 -15.86 -3.00 -1.71
CA GLY A 248 -17.08 -2.19 -1.68
C GLY A 248 -16.81 -0.72 -2.01
N HIS A 249 -17.86 0.03 -2.33
CA HIS A 249 -17.69 1.36 -2.93
C HIS A 249 -17.10 2.41 -1.97
N GLY A 250 -17.37 2.26 -0.66
CA GLY A 250 -16.85 3.15 0.37
C GLY A 250 -17.06 4.63 0.02
N THR A 251 -16.01 5.44 0.22
CA THR A 251 -15.94 6.84 -0.25
C THR A 251 -15.09 7.00 -1.51
N GLU A 252 -14.51 5.90 -1.99
CA GLU A 252 -13.47 5.88 -3.02
C GLU A 252 -14.08 5.68 -4.42
N TYR A 253 -15.18 4.93 -4.50
CA TYR A 253 -15.86 4.61 -5.75
C TYR A 253 -17.30 5.10 -5.75
N ALA A 254 -17.76 5.61 -6.89
CA ALA A 254 -19.17 5.92 -7.07
C ALA A 254 -19.97 4.62 -7.26
N ALA A 255 -20.98 4.39 -6.42
CA ALA A 255 -21.83 3.21 -6.54
C ALA A 255 -22.73 3.25 -7.79
N PRO A 256 -23.02 2.11 -8.43
CA PRO A 256 -24.01 2.00 -9.50
C PRO A 256 -25.38 2.54 -9.09
N ALA A 257 -26.14 3.10 -10.05
CA ALA A 257 -27.41 3.74 -9.77
C ALA A 257 -28.45 2.81 -9.13
N ASP A 258 -28.49 1.53 -9.54
CA ASP A 258 -29.38 0.52 -8.95
C ASP A 258 -29.01 0.20 -7.49
N MET A 259 -27.72 0.23 -7.15
CA MET A 259 -27.22 0.03 -5.80
C MET A 259 -27.54 1.23 -4.91
N GLN A 260 -27.32 2.46 -5.40
CA GLN A 260 -27.71 3.68 -4.69
C GLN A 260 -29.22 3.71 -4.41
N GLN A 261 -30.06 3.30 -5.38
CA GLN A 261 -31.50 3.22 -5.19
C GLN A 261 -31.91 2.17 -4.15
N ARG A 262 -31.17 1.06 -4.04
CA ARG A 262 -31.40 0.05 -2.99
C ARG A 262 -31.01 0.61 -1.62
N TRP A 263 -29.85 1.25 -1.50
CA TRP A 263 -29.43 1.88 -0.24
C TRP A 263 -30.39 2.96 0.23
N ARG A 264 -30.85 3.85 -0.66
CA ARG A 264 -31.86 4.87 -0.33
C ARG A 264 -33.20 4.27 0.11
N ARG A 265 -33.55 3.07 -0.35
CA ARG A 265 -34.74 2.34 0.13
C ARG A 265 -34.51 1.72 1.51
N SER A 266 -33.31 1.20 1.76
CA SER A 266 -32.96 0.58 3.04
C SER A 266 -32.71 1.59 4.16
N ASP A 267 -32.15 2.77 3.84
CA ASP A 267 -31.98 3.89 4.77
C ASP A 267 -32.49 5.20 4.13
N PRO A 268 -33.82 5.43 4.17
CA PRO A 268 -34.43 6.65 3.62
C PRO A 268 -33.96 7.94 4.29
N THR A 269 -33.42 7.84 5.52
CA THR A 269 -32.96 8.99 6.30
C THR A 269 -31.48 9.31 6.11
N ASN A 270 -30.73 8.44 5.41
CA ASN A 270 -29.28 8.55 5.25
C ASN A 270 -28.55 8.72 6.59
N THR A 271 -28.95 7.97 7.62
CA THR A 271 -28.36 8.00 8.96
C THR A 271 -27.31 6.92 9.18
N MET A 272 -27.37 5.82 8.41
CA MET A 272 -26.40 4.74 8.40
C MET A 272 -25.34 5.01 7.34
N THR A 273 -24.12 5.40 7.75
CA THR A 273 -22.95 5.63 6.86
C THR A 273 -23.16 6.69 5.77
N SER A 274 -23.61 7.88 6.18
CA SER A 274 -24.04 9.00 5.32
C SER A 274 -23.06 9.50 4.24
N VAL A 275 -21.79 9.10 4.29
CA VAL A 275 -20.74 9.48 3.33
C VAL A 275 -20.77 8.61 2.05
N ILE A 276 -21.33 7.40 2.11
CA ILE A 276 -21.36 6.45 0.98
C ILE A 276 -22.35 6.90 -0.13
N ILE A 277 -23.33 7.76 0.19
CA ILE A 277 -24.39 8.19 -0.73
C ILE A 277 -24.06 9.49 -1.50
N LYS A 278 -22.86 10.09 -1.33
CA LYS A 278 -22.55 11.35 -2.02
C LYS A 278 -22.51 11.18 -3.54
N GLU A 279 -23.49 11.78 -4.22
CA GLU A 279 -23.56 11.87 -5.68
C GLU A 279 -22.30 12.56 -6.22
N SER A 280 -21.49 11.78 -6.93
CA SER A 280 -20.50 12.18 -7.95
C SER A 280 -20.25 13.68 -8.15
N TRP A 281 -19.43 14.29 -7.28
CA TRP A 281 -18.67 15.49 -7.62
C TRP A 281 -17.27 15.35 -7.02
N GLY A 282 -16.38 14.71 -7.78
CA GLY A 282 -14.97 14.51 -7.45
C GLY A 282 -14.72 13.36 -6.48
N ALA A 283 -14.80 12.11 -6.97
CA ALA A 283 -14.22 10.99 -6.24
C ALA A 283 -12.71 11.24 -6.13
N LYS A 284 -12.24 11.54 -4.92
CA LYS A 284 -10.81 11.40 -4.60
C LYS A 284 -10.62 9.92 -4.32
N LEU A 285 -9.98 9.23 -5.26
CA LEU A 285 -9.35 7.96 -4.98
C LEU A 285 -8.47 8.11 -3.74
N SER A 286 -8.27 7.01 -3.01
CA SER A 286 -7.33 6.90 -1.91
C SER A 286 -5.89 7.07 -2.41
N CYS A 287 -5.55 8.30 -2.80
CA CYS A 287 -4.20 8.72 -3.13
C CYS A 287 -3.60 9.26 -1.84
N PHE A 288 -2.75 8.47 -1.21
CA PHE A 288 -1.95 8.96 -0.09
C PHE A 288 -0.79 9.77 -0.68
N ARG A 289 -0.88 11.09 -0.55
CA ARG A 289 0.22 11.99 -0.91
C ARG A 289 1.29 11.92 0.18
N THR A 290 2.53 11.70 -0.24
CA THR A 290 3.72 11.64 0.62
C THR A 290 4.27 13.01 1.00
N VAL A 291 3.81 14.07 0.35
CA VAL A 291 4.27 15.44 0.59
C VAL A 291 3.25 16.17 1.47
N LEU A 292 3.76 16.83 2.52
CA LEU A 292 3.00 17.78 3.34
C LEU A 292 2.27 18.76 2.42
N PRO A 293 0.98 19.06 2.63
CA PRO A 293 0.38 20.21 1.95
C PRO A 293 1.21 21.44 2.31
N HIS A 294 1.76 22.14 1.31
CA HIS A 294 2.33 23.46 1.53
C HIS A 294 1.27 24.30 2.24
N ALA A 295 1.56 24.70 3.48
CA ALA A 295 0.65 25.49 4.30
C ALA A 295 0.53 26.91 3.73
N SER A 296 -0.30 27.10 2.71
CA SER A 296 -0.86 28.41 2.41
C SER A 296 -2.05 28.63 3.34
N TRP A 297 -1.79 29.22 4.51
CA TRP A 297 -2.82 29.73 5.39
C TRP A 297 -3.53 30.90 4.69
N THR A 298 -4.62 30.61 3.99
CA THR A 298 -5.59 31.65 3.60
C THR A 298 -6.78 31.55 4.54
N MET A 299 -6.82 32.47 5.50
CA MET A 299 -7.93 32.66 6.43
C MET A 299 -9.18 33.05 5.62
N ARG A 300 -10.11 32.10 5.39
CA ARG A 300 -11.44 32.43 4.88
C ARG A 300 -12.29 32.92 6.04
N LEU A 301 -12.51 34.22 6.09
CA LEU A 301 -13.60 34.84 6.85
C LEU A 301 -14.92 34.24 6.36
N VAL A 302 -15.56 33.45 7.20
CA VAL A 302 -16.95 33.02 7.01
C VAL A 302 -17.84 34.19 7.46
N THR A 303 -18.30 35.01 6.52
CA THR A 303 -19.39 35.94 6.79
C THR A 303 -20.73 35.19 6.68
N ARG A 304 -21.52 35.33 7.75
CA ARG A 304 -22.90 34.83 7.94
C ARG A 304 -23.76 34.81 6.67
N SER A 305 -24.52 33.72 6.53
CA SER A 305 -25.67 33.65 5.63
C SER A 305 -26.80 34.56 6.13
N GLU A 306 -27.22 35.51 5.30
CA GLU A 306 -28.57 36.05 5.34
C GLU A 306 -29.26 35.78 4.00
N ALA A 307 -30.43 35.14 4.13
CA ALA A 307 -31.65 35.22 3.33
C ALA A 307 -31.59 35.38 1.78
N HIS A 308 -32.37 34.49 1.14
CA HIS A 308 -32.98 34.64 -0.19
C HIS A 308 -33.50 36.06 -0.49
N PRO A 309 -33.48 36.49 -1.77
CA PRO A 309 -34.72 36.38 -2.54
C PRO A 309 -34.61 36.01 -4.04
N THR A 310 -35.79 35.61 -4.52
CA THR A 310 -36.35 35.32 -5.84
C THR A 310 -35.89 36.07 -7.10
N ARG A 311 -35.68 35.30 -8.17
CA ARG A 311 -36.27 35.37 -9.55
C ARG A 311 -36.57 36.77 -10.17
N ARG A 312 -35.91 37.12 -11.30
CA ARG A 312 -36.53 37.51 -12.61
C ARG A 312 -35.50 37.85 -13.72
N GLN A 313 -35.86 37.39 -14.92
CA GLN A 313 -35.63 37.81 -16.33
C GLN A 313 -34.69 38.99 -16.68
N GLY A 314 -33.99 38.85 -17.83
CA GLY A 314 -33.84 39.94 -18.82
C GLY A 314 -32.47 40.14 -19.49
N THR A 315 -32.37 39.68 -20.75
CA THR A 315 -31.78 40.34 -21.96
C THR A 315 -30.43 41.10 -21.95
N MET A 316 -29.59 40.66 -22.91
CA MET A 316 -28.75 41.39 -23.90
C MET A 316 -27.73 42.48 -23.53
N ASP A 317 -26.62 42.36 -24.27
CA ASP A 317 -25.67 43.36 -24.78
C ASP A 317 -24.48 43.89 -23.95
N ALA A 318 -23.31 43.50 -24.51
CA ALA A 318 -22.01 44.15 -24.60
C ALA A 318 -21.79 45.51 -23.91
N PHE A 319 -20.67 45.64 -23.20
CA PHE A 319 -19.82 46.83 -23.31
C PHE A 319 -18.35 46.54 -22.95
N VAL A 320 -17.49 47.19 -23.72
CA VAL A 320 -16.02 47.18 -23.75
C VAL A 320 -15.44 47.97 -22.57
N GLY A 321 -14.27 47.57 -22.02
CA GLY A 321 -13.54 48.37 -21.03
C GLY A 321 -12.12 47.87 -20.75
N TYR A 322 -11.14 48.51 -21.38
CA TYR A 322 -9.69 48.34 -21.24
C TYR A 322 -9.14 48.67 -19.84
N SER A 323 -8.09 47.96 -19.42
CA SER A 323 -6.89 48.48 -18.70
C SER A 323 -5.92 47.33 -18.39
N ARG A 324 -4.98 46.98 -19.28
CA ARG A 324 -3.55 47.36 -19.22
C ARG A 324 -3.01 47.62 -17.80
N PHE A 325 -2.22 46.67 -17.28
CA PHE A 325 -1.06 46.98 -16.44
C PHE A 325 0.15 46.15 -16.89
N ALA A 326 1.28 46.83 -16.91
CA ALA A 326 2.49 46.50 -17.64
C ALA A 326 3.40 45.51 -16.90
N PHE A 327 4.09 44.70 -17.69
CA PHE A 327 5.28 43.94 -17.31
C PHE A 327 6.43 44.91 -16.98
N ALA A 328 7.10 44.69 -15.86
CA ALA A 328 8.45 45.19 -15.61
C ALA A 328 9.36 43.97 -15.38
N GLU A 329 10.22 43.71 -16.37
CA GLU A 329 11.34 42.77 -16.27
C GLU A 329 12.35 43.27 -15.24
N ALA A 330 12.66 42.45 -14.24
CA ALA A 330 13.92 42.54 -13.51
C ALA A 330 14.74 41.30 -13.87
N ARG A 331 15.67 41.48 -14.82
CA ARG A 331 16.74 40.52 -15.10
C ARG A 331 17.73 40.54 -13.94
N THR A 332 17.84 39.43 -13.23
CA THR A 332 19.07 39.06 -12.53
C THR A 332 19.48 37.68 -13.02
N SER A 333 20.47 37.65 -13.91
CA SER A 333 21.13 36.43 -14.34
C SER A 333 21.95 35.87 -13.17
N MET A 334 21.44 34.84 -12.50
CA MET A 334 22.30 33.88 -11.81
C MET A 334 22.43 32.65 -12.71
N ARG A 335 23.67 32.40 -13.11
CA ARG A 335 24.07 31.28 -13.95
C ARG A 335 23.65 29.96 -13.30
N GLN A 336 22.86 29.18 -14.04
CA GLN A 336 22.46 27.80 -13.72
C GLN A 336 23.62 26.78 -13.82
N SER A 337 24.89 27.23 -13.82
CA SER A 337 26.06 26.37 -14.07
C SER A 337 26.83 25.93 -12.83
N ASP A 338 26.53 26.48 -11.65
CA ASP A 338 27.39 26.27 -10.47
C ASP A 338 26.80 25.32 -9.42
N VAL A 339 25.57 24.82 -9.61
CA VAL A 339 24.92 23.84 -8.70
C VAL A 339 25.21 22.38 -9.10
N ALA A 340 25.81 22.15 -10.27
CA ALA A 340 26.01 20.81 -10.83
C ALA A 340 27.43 20.22 -10.63
N LYS A 341 28.29 20.84 -9.79
CA LYS A 341 29.67 20.35 -9.54
C LYS A 341 29.92 19.77 -8.15
N GLU A 342 28.94 19.76 -7.26
CA GLU A 342 29.05 19.15 -5.93
C GLU A 342 28.65 17.67 -5.94
N SER A 343 28.93 16.96 -7.05
CA SER A 343 28.73 15.52 -7.14
C SER A 343 30.04 14.77 -6.83
N GLN A 344 29.98 13.90 -5.82
CA GLN A 344 30.96 12.86 -5.45
C GLN A 344 32.16 13.28 -4.61
N GLN A 345 31.93 13.85 -3.42
CA GLN A 345 32.92 13.73 -2.34
C GLN A 345 32.75 12.37 -1.63
N PRO A 346 33.82 11.58 -1.40
CA PRO A 346 33.74 10.35 -0.64
C PRO A 346 33.19 10.60 0.76
N TYR A 347 32.26 9.76 1.22
CA TYR A 347 31.67 9.80 2.56
C TYR A 347 32.69 10.01 3.69
N SER A 348 33.87 9.39 3.58
CA SER A 348 34.97 9.53 4.55
C SER A 348 35.53 10.94 4.67
N GLN A 349 35.49 11.76 3.61
CA GLN A 349 35.89 13.17 3.66
C GLN A 349 34.87 14.03 4.39
N LEU A 350 33.56 13.78 4.18
CA LEU A 350 32.48 14.50 4.85
C LEU A 350 32.46 14.23 6.36
N VAL A 351 32.80 13.00 6.76
CA VAL A 351 32.98 12.63 8.17
C VAL A 351 34.22 13.31 8.78
N ALA A 352 35.34 13.34 8.05
CA ALA A 352 36.58 13.98 8.54
C ALA A 352 36.47 15.50 8.71
N GLU A 353 35.55 16.14 7.96
CA GLU A 353 35.28 17.58 8.03
C GLU A 353 34.14 17.92 9.00
N ASP A 354 33.69 16.96 9.82
CA ASP A 354 32.61 17.11 10.80
C ASP A 354 31.27 17.57 10.18
N ARG A 355 31.12 17.32 8.87
CA ARG A 355 29.90 17.65 8.10
C ARG A 355 28.88 16.52 8.10
N MET A 356 29.29 15.30 8.44
CA MET A 356 28.44 14.12 8.61
C MET A 356 28.95 13.19 9.73
N ILE A 357 28.05 12.43 10.36
CA ILE A 357 28.41 11.42 11.38
C ILE A 357 28.72 10.07 10.73
N THR A 358 29.45 9.21 11.45
CA THR A 358 29.80 7.85 10.98
C THR A 358 28.59 6.91 10.89
N ILE A 359 28.69 5.83 10.10
CA ILE A 359 27.68 4.77 10.02
C ILE A 359 27.40 4.17 11.40
N GLN A 360 28.45 3.97 12.20
CA GLN A 360 28.32 3.43 13.55
C GLN A 360 27.55 4.38 14.48
N GLU A 361 27.83 5.70 14.41
CA GLU A 361 27.08 6.70 15.18
C GLU A 361 25.64 6.83 14.71
N SER A 362 25.40 6.73 13.40
CA SER A 362 24.05 6.69 12.81
C SER A 362 23.27 5.50 13.33
N GLN A 363 23.88 4.30 13.35
CA GLN A 363 23.29 3.09 13.94
C GLN A 363 23.00 3.24 15.44
N ILE A 364 23.89 3.88 16.20
CA ILE A 364 23.67 4.18 17.63
C ILE A 364 22.48 5.13 17.81
N ARG A 365 22.36 6.17 16.96
CA ARG A 365 21.23 7.11 17.00
C ARG A 365 19.91 6.44 16.61
N TYR A 366 19.91 5.54 15.63
CA TYR A 366 18.73 4.73 15.30
C TYR A 366 18.36 3.77 16.43
N ALA A 367 19.33 3.12 17.07
CA ALA A 367 19.08 2.29 18.24
C ALA A 367 18.50 3.12 19.41
N GLY A 368 19.03 4.32 19.63
CA GLY A 368 18.51 5.27 20.62
C GLY A 368 17.07 5.70 20.32
N ALA A 369 16.77 6.06 19.08
CA ALA A 369 15.40 6.40 18.64
C ALA A 369 14.44 5.21 18.82
N ALA A 370 14.89 3.99 18.51
CA ALA A 370 14.10 2.77 18.72
C ALA A 370 13.80 2.52 20.20
N ILE A 371 14.80 2.69 21.08
CA ILE A 371 14.62 2.54 22.53
C ILE A 371 13.62 3.59 23.05
N ILE A 372 13.74 4.85 22.63
CA ILE A 372 12.82 5.93 23.02
C ILE A 372 11.40 5.63 22.54
N ALA A 373 11.25 5.14 21.32
CA ALA A 373 9.96 4.71 20.78
C ALA A 373 9.37 3.54 21.58
N LEU A 374 10.16 2.52 21.90
CA LEU A 374 9.74 1.36 22.71
C LEU A 374 9.34 1.77 24.14
N VAL A 375 10.06 2.71 24.75
CA VAL A 375 9.69 3.30 26.05
C VAL A 375 8.38 4.08 25.94
N GLY A 376 8.17 4.81 24.83
CA GLY A 376 6.89 5.46 24.54
C GLY A 376 5.73 4.46 24.45
N VAL A 377 5.93 3.35 23.74
CA VAL A 377 4.95 2.26 23.64
C VAL A 377 4.66 1.65 25.00
N TYR A 378 5.69 1.34 25.80
CA TYR A 378 5.52 0.82 27.16
C TYR A 378 4.71 1.75 28.05
N LYS A 379 5.02 3.06 28.03
CA LYS A 379 4.27 4.08 28.79
C LYS A 379 2.83 4.19 28.31
N TYR A 380 2.59 4.15 27.00
CA TYR A 380 1.24 4.17 26.43
C TYR A 380 0.42 2.94 26.88
N VAL A 381 1.00 1.74 26.84
CA VAL A 381 0.34 0.52 27.35
C VAL A 381 -0.02 0.68 28.83
N GLY A 382 0.85 1.28 29.63
CA GLY A 382 0.56 1.63 31.02
C GLY A 382 -0.59 2.62 31.18
N MET A 383 -0.64 3.68 30.35
CA MET A 383 -1.72 4.68 30.34
C MET A 383 -3.07 4.07 29.97
N VAL A 384 -3.09 3.18 28.96
CA VAL A 384 -4.29 2.44 28.55
C VAL A 384 -4.79 1.56 29.68
N ALA A 385 -3.89 0.84 30.37
CA ALA A 385 -4.25 0.02 31.52
C ALA A 385 -4.77 0.85 32.71
N ALA A 386 -4.29 2.09 32.87
CA ALA A 386 -4.68 3.01 33.92
C ALA A 386 -5.91 3.90 33.59
N GLY A 387 -6.41 3.86 32.34
CA GLY A 387 -7.53 4.69 31.90
C GLY A 387 -7.26 6.21 31.91
N SER A 388 -5.99 6.63 31.92
CA SER A 388 -5.60 8.05 31.94
C SER A 388 -4.51 8.31 30.91
N PHE A 389 -4.73 9.34 30.06
CA PHE A 389 -3.84 9.66 28.95
C PHE A 389 -3.16 11.02 29.16
N ASP A 390 -1.83 11.02 29.15
CA ASP A 390 -1.02 12.24 29.10
C ASP A 390 -0.52 12.47 27.66
N TYR A 391 -1.32 13.23 26.91
CA TYR A 391 -1.03 13.54 25.51
C TYR A 391 0.23 14.41 25.33
N ALA A 392 0.59 15.22 26.33
CA ALA A 392 1.80 16.03 26.27
C ALA A 392 3.05 15.13 26.39
N ALA A 393 3.01 14.14 27.28
CA ALA A 393 4.08 13.15 27.41
C ALA A 393 4.22 12.28 26.14
N ILE A 394 3.11 11.90 25.51
CA ILE A 394 3.14 11.15 24.24
C ILE A 394 3.78 11.99 23.13
N ALA A 395 3.32 13.24 22.96
CA ALA A 395 3.86 14.15 21.94
C ALA A 395 5.35 14.47 22.17
N ALA A 396 5.75 14.67 23.42
CA ALA A 396 7.15 14.91 23.77
C ALA A 396 8.05 13.70 23.45
N ASN A 397 7.62 12.48 23.79
CA ASN A 397 8.39 11.28 23.45
C ASN A 397 8.50 11.10 21.92
N ALA A 398 7.43 11.34 21.18
CA ALA A 398 7.44 11.27 19.72
C ALA A 398 8.37 12.32 19.10
N ALA A 399 8.35 13.56 19.61
CA ALA A 399 9.22 14.64 19.15
C ALA A 399 10.70 14.36 19.46
N VAL A 400 11.01 13.78 20.62
CA VAL A 400 12.39 13.41 20.99
C VAL A 400 12.87 12.23 20.16
N ALA A 401 12.05 11.18 19.98
CA ALA A 401 12.37 10.07 19.09
C ALA A 401 12.63 10.57 17.66
N TRP A 402 11.79 11.48 17.17
CA TRP A 402 11.96 12.14 15.88
C TRP A 402 13.24 12.98 15.81
N GLY A 403 13.56 13.77 16.83
CA GLY A 403 14.78 14.60 16.84
C GLY A 403 16.06 13.77 16.82
N VAL A 404 16.12 12.68 17.60
CA VAL A 404 17.24 11.73 17.59
C VAL A 404 17.30 11.00 16.24
N PHE A 405 16.15 10.67 15.67
CA PHE A 405 16.03 10.03 14.36
C PHE A 405 16.50 10.94 13.21
N GLU A 406 16.03 12.19 13.17
CA GLU A 406 16.39 13.17 12.13
C GLU A 406 17.88 13.53 12.18
N SER A 407 18.42 13.58 13.40
CA SER A 407 19.86 13.71 13.67
C SER A 407 20.69 12.50 13.18
N GLY A 408 20.09 11.31 13.10
CA GLY A 408 20.68 10.15 12.44
C GLY A 408 20.53 10.20 10.91
N ARG A 409 19.38 10.68 10.41
CA ARG A 409 19.06 10.74 8.97
C ARG A 409 19.95 11.66 8.16
N GLN A 410 20.39 12.79 8.72
CA GLN A 410 21.28 13.76 8.03
C GLN A 410 22.71 13.22 7.77
N SER A 411 22.92 11.91 7.83
CA SER A 411 24.19 11.21 7.68
C SER A 411 24.25 10.23 6.51
N ILE A 412 23.19 10.12 5.71
CA ILE A 412 23.11 9.26 4.52
C ILE A 412 23.07 10.11 3.25
#